data_AF-A0A223I2Q6-F1
#
_entry.id   AF-A0A223I2Q6-F1
#
_cell.length_a   1.000
_cell.length_b   1.000
_cell.length_c   1.000
_cell.angle_alpha   90.00
_cell.angle_beta   90.00
_cell.angle_gamma   90.00
#
_symmetry.space_group_name_H-M   'P 1'
#
loop_
_entity.id
_entity.type
_entity.pdbx_description
1 polymer ?
#
loop_
_entity_poly.entity_id
_entity_poly.type
_entity_poly.pdbx_seq_one_letter_code
_entity_poly.pdbx_strand_id
1 'polypeptide(L)'
;MKYETGLTFDDVVQHFKKISEKINIYDVDDMFAPIASGSYKLDGMVIIPCSMGTLSSIACGISSNLIHRAADVCLKEKRKLIIVPRETPFNLIHLKNMAALSKMGANILPAVMTFYNKPTSIDDMINFIVGRVLDVLGIENNLFNRWI
;
A
#
# COMPACT_ATOMS: atom_id res chain seq x y z
N MET A 1 -1.92 -16.07 -0.46
CA MET A 1 -0.67 -16.10 -1.25
C MET A 1 -0.45 -17.41 -2.01
N LYS A 2 0.04 -18.51 -1.42
CA LYS A 2 0.33 -19.75 -2.19
C LYS A 2 -0.83 -20.27 -3.05
N TYR A 3 -2.05 -20.22 -2.52
CA TYR A 3 -3.26 -20.61 -3.26
C TYR A 3 -3.56 -19.69 -4.46
N GLU A 4 -3.30 -18.40 -4.34
CA GLU A 4 -3.68 -17.38 -5.34
C GLU A 4 -2.58 -17.14 -6.37
N THR A 5 -1.31 -17.20 -5.95
CA THR A 5 -0.14 -16.81 -6.76
C THR A 5 0.79 -17.97 -7.05
N GLY A 6 0.62 -19.12 -6.39
CA GLY A 6 1.58 -20.23 -6.41
C GLY A 6 2.85 -19.97 -5.59
N LEU A 7 3.05 -18.77 -5.04
CA LEU A 7 4.27 -18.36 -4.33
C LEU A 7 4.15 -18.54 -2.82
N THR A 8 5.23 -18.97 -2.19
CA THR A 8 5.43 -18.97 -0.74
C THR A 8 6.08 -17.67 -0.28
N PHE A 9 6.05 -17.41 1.04
CA PHE A 9 6.75 -16.26 1.60
C PHE A 9 8.25 -16.29 1.27
N ASP A 10 8.88 -17.45 1.39
CA ASP A 10 10.28 -17.63 1.05
C ASP A 10 10.57 -17.32 -0.42
N ASP A 11 9.70 -17.71 -1.35
CA ASP A 11 9.85 -17.37 -2.78
C ASP A 11 9.89 -15.85 -2.98
N VAL A 12 9.01 -15.12 -2.30
CA VAL A 12 8.95 -13.65 -2.36
C VAL A 12 10.18 -13.02 -1.74
N VAL A 13 10.63 -13.51 -0.58
CA VAL A 13 11.85 -13.02 0.08
C VAL A 13 13.08 -13.24 -0.80
N GLN A 14 13.21 -14.42 -1.39
CA GLN A 14 14.32 -14.74 -2.30
C GLN A 14 14.27 -13.89 -3.57
N HIS A 15 13.07 -13.62 -4.09
CA HIS A 15 12.90 -12.71 -5.23
C HIS A 15 13.37 -11.29 -4.90
N PHE A 16 12.95 -10.72 -3.76
CA PHE A 16 13.37 -9.38 -3.36
C PHE A 16 14.88 -9.27 -3.11
N LYS A 17 15.49 -10.28 -2.47
CA LYS A 17 16.94 -10.31 -2.27
C LYS A 17 17.73 -10.28 -3.58
N LYS A 18 17.19 -10.87 -4.67
CA LYS A 18 17.80 -10.80 -6.01
C LYS A 18 17.65 -9.42 -6.67
N ILE A 19 16.61 -8.66 -6.32
CA ILE A 19 16.37 -7.31 -6.87
C ILE A 19 17.33 -6.30 -6.24
N SER A 20 17.47 -6.31 -4.91
CA SER A 20 18.35 -5.38 -4.23
C SER A 20 18.69 -5.83 -2.81
N GLU A 21 19.97 -5.68 -2.43
CA GLU A 21 20.43 -5.87 -1.05
C GLU A 21 19.93 -4.78 -0.09
N LYS A 22 19.35 -3.68 -0.61
CA LYS A 22 18.80 -2.59 0.20
C LYS A 22 17.39 -2.86 0.75
N ILE A 23 16.80 -4.01 0.41
CA ILE A 23 15.47 -4.39 0.87
C ILE A 23 15.56 -5.01 2.26
N ASN A 24 14.92 -4.38 3.24
CA ASN A 24 14.78 -4.90 4.59
C ASN A 24 13.38 -5.49 4.78
N ILE A 25 13.29 -6.64 5.43
CA ILE A 25 12.04 -7.32 5.73
C ILE A 25 11.93 -7.41 7.25
N TYR A 26 10.79 -6.97 7.78
CA TYR A 26 10.50 -6.98 9.20
C TYR A 26 9.34 -7.93 9.48
N ASP A 27 9.39 -8.58 10.63
CA ASP A 27 8.26 -9.37 11.11
C ASP A 27 7.09 -8.44 11.47
N VAL A 28 5.85 -8.93 11.32
CA VAL A 28 4.64 -8.15 11.62
C VAL A 28 4.56 -7.74 13.10
N ASP A 29 5.21 -8.50 13.99
CA ASP A 29 5.23 -8.23 15.43
C ASP A 29 6.52 -7.53 15.89
N ASP A 30 7.45 -7.21 14.97
CA ASP A 30 8.71 -6.52 15.29
C ASP A 30 8.51 -5.02 15.53
N MET A 31 8.08 -4.67 16.73
CA MET A 31 7.90 -3.29 17.16
C MET A 31 9.21 -2.51 17.38
N PHE A 32 10.37 -3.17 17.26
CA PHE A 32 11.70 -2.54 17.34
C PHE A 32 12.24 -2.16 15.95
N ALA A 33 11.57 -2.56 14.88
CA ALA A 33 11.92 -2.15 13.53
C ALA A 33 11.98 -0.61 13.42
N PRO A 34 12.95 -0.03 12.67
CA PRO A 34 13.11 1.42 12.56
C PRO A 34 11.83 2.15 12.14
N ILE A 35 11.02 1.54 11.28
CA ILE A 35 9.75 2.08 10.78
C ILE A 35 8.66 2.23 11.86
N ALA A 36 8.84 1.64 13.05
CA ALA A 36 7.96 1.84 14.20
C ALA A 36 8.15 3.19 14.91
N SER A 37 9.22 3.93 14.56
CA SER A 37 9.56 5.23 15.14
C SER A 37 9.42 6.38 14.15
N GLY A 38 8.89 7.52 14.63
CA GLY A 38 8.85 8.76 13.86
C GLY A 38 10.23 9.38 13.63
N SER A 39 11.23 9.08 14.47
CA SER A 39 12.60 9.60 14.28
C SER A 39 13.30 8.98 13.07
N TYR A 40 12.90 7.78 12.65
CA TYR A 40 13.39 7.16 11.44
C TYR A 40 12.74 7.83 10.22
N LYS A 41 13.55 8.34 9.29
CA LYS A 41 13.06 9.07 8.12
C LYS A 41 12.68 8.10 7.00
N LEU A 42 11.49 8.29 6.45
CA LEU A 42 10.97 7.58 5.28
C LEU A 42 10.16 8.56 4.44
N ASP A 43 10.16 8.38 3.11
CA ASP A 43 9.47 9.26 2.18
C ASP A 43 7.96 9.01 2.12
N GLY A 44 7.56 7.76 2.39
CA GLY A 44 6.17 7.35 2.49
C GLY A 44 6.00 5.86 2.73
N MET A 45 4.74 5.45 2.83
CA MET A 45 4.33 4.06 3.00
C MET A 45 3.21 3.74 2.02
N VAL A 46 3.27 2.55 1.43
CA VAL A 46 2.20 1.99 0.60
C VAL A 46 1.71 0.69 1.23
N ILE A 47 0.39 0.56 1.39
CA ILE A 47 -0.25 -0.71 1.78
C ILE A 47 -1.01 -1.23 0.56
N ILE A 48 -0.45 -2.25 -0.10
CA ILE A 48 -0.97 -2.82 -1.34
C ILE A 48 -0.85 -4.36 -1.36
N PRO A 49 -1.97 -5.09 -1.51
CA PRO A 49 -3.34 -4.64 -1.27
C PRO A 49 -3.58 -4.31 0.21
N CYS A 50 -4.61 -3.51 0.51
CA CYS A 50 -5.07 -3.24 1.88
C CYS A 50 -6.40 -3.94 2.16
N SER A 51 -6.43 -4.75 3.22
CA SER A 51 -7.66 -5.34 3.74
C SER A 51 -8.53 -4.30 4.46
N MET A 52 -9.84 -4.52 4.52
CA MET A 52 -10.74 -3.63 5.27
C MET A 52 -10.45 -3.64 6.79
N GLY A 53 -9.95 -4.76 7.32
CA GLY A 53 -9.52 -4.87 8.72
C GLY A 53 -8.31 -3.99 9.02
N THR A 54 -7.27 -4.06 8.20
CA THR A 54 -6.08 -3.17 8.30
C THR A 54 -6.49 -1.70 8.16
N LEU A 55 -7.32 -1.38 7.16
CA LEU A 55 -7.83 -0.03 6.94
C LEU A 55 -8.58 0.50 8.17
N SER A 56 -9.44 -0.33 8.77
CA SER A 56 -10.17 0.04 9.99
C SER A 56 -9.25 0.25 11.18
N SER A 57 -8.25 -0.61 11.38
CA SER A 57 -7.28 -0.47 12.48
C SER A 57 -6.53 0.86 12.38
N ILE A 58 -6.07 1.23 11.17
CA ILE A 58 -5.38 2.50 10.94
C ILE A 58 -6.32 3.69 11.16
N ALA A 59 -7.55 3.64 10.61
CA ALA A 59 -8.53 4.71 10.77
C ALA A 59 -8.89 4.97 12.24
N CYS A 60 -8.87 3.94 13.08
CA CYS A 60 -9.14 4.02 14.51
C CYS A 60 -7.89 4.27 15.36
N GLY A 61 -6.69 4.40 14.78
CA GLY A 61 -5.43 4.57 15.53
C GLY A 61 -4.97 3.32 16.29
N ILE A 62 -5.45 2.14 15.93
CA ILE A 62 -5.12 0.87 16.59
C ILE A 62 -3.77 0.39 16.08
N SER A 63 -2.70 0.61 16.84
CA SER A 63 -1.33 0.17 16.53
C SER A 63 -1.01 -1.23 17.07
N SER A 64 -1.82 -2.23 16.71
CA SER A 64 -1.68 -3.60 17.25
C SER A 64 -0.54 -4.42 16.64
N ASN A 65 0.05 -3.99 15.53
CA ASN A 65 1.18 -4.63 14.87
C ASN A 65 2.02 -3.59 14.11
N LEU A 66 3.15 -4.02 13.53
CA LEU A 66 4.10 -3.15 12.87
C LEU A 66 3.50 -2.41 11.66
N ILE A 67 2.62 -3.04 10.88
CA ILE A 67 1.96 -2.41 9.73
C ILE A 67 1.09 -1.25 10.21
N HIS A 68 0.25 -1.49 11.23
CA HIS A 68 -0.60 -0.45 11.78
C HIS A 68 0.22 0.69 12.40
N ARG A 69 1.29 0.33 13.12
CA ARG A 69 2.19 1.29 13.75
C ARG A 69 2.94 2.15 12.73
N ALA A 70 3.47 1.55 11.67
CA ALA A 70 4.16 2.30 10.61
C ALA A 70 3.22 3.27 9.89
N ALA A 71 1.95 2.89 9.69
CA ALA A 71 0.94 3.76 9.11
C ALA A 71 0.59 4.94 10.05
N ASP A 72 0.43 4.67 11.35
CA ASP A 72 0.24 5.70 12.39
C ASP A 72 1.42 6.68 12.43
N VAL A 73 2.66 6.17 12.34
CA VAL A 73 3.87 6.98 12.20
C VAL A 73 3.81 7.86 10.95
N CYS A 74 3.38 7.34 9.80
CA CYS A 74 3.25 8.14 8.59
C CYS A 74 2.24 9.28 8.77
N LEU A 75 1.08 8.99 9.37
CA LEU A 75 0.04 9.99 9.60
C LEU A 75 0.52 11.09 10.56
N LYS A 76 1.09 10.74 11.72
CA LYS A 76 1.51 11.72 12.72
C LYS A 76 2.69 12.60 12.25
N GLU A 77 3.59 12.04 11.43
CA GLU A 77 4.73 12.75 10.85
C GLU A 77 4.39 13.44 9.51
N LYS A 78 3.12 13.41 9.09
CA LYS A 78 2.64 13.99 7.82
C LYS A 78 3.40 13.49 6.59
N ARG A 79 3.76 12.21 6.58
CA ARG A 79 4.40 11.51 5.44
C ARG A 79 3.34 10.96 4.51
N LYS A 80 3.73 10.69 3.25
CA LYS A 80 2.82 10.08 2.28
C LYS A 80 2.38 8.71 2.78
N LEU A 81 1.08 8.51 2.95
CA LEU A 81 0.48 7.20 3.18
C LEU A 81 -0.46 6.91 2.02
N ILE A 82 -0.21 5.82 1.29
CA ILE A 82 -1.05 5.37 0.18
C ILE A 82 -1.66 4.03 0.58
N ILE A 83 -2.99 3.96 0.54
CA ILE A 83 -3.74 2.77 0.92
C ILE A 83 -4.48 2.30 -0.32
N VAL A 84 -4.21 1.06 -0.73
CA VAL A 84 -4.79 0.43 -1.93
C VAL A 84 -5.83 -0.61 -1.53
N PRO A 85 -7.04 -0.19 -1.12
CA PRO A 85 -8.06 -1.13 -0.71
C PRO A 85 -8.53 -2.00 -1.88
N ARG A 86 -8.77 -3.29 -1.62
CA ARG A 86 -9.39 -4.23 -2.56
C ARG A 86 -10.53 -4.94 -1.86
N GLU A 87 -11.74 -4.42 -2.02
CA GLU A 87 -12.98 -5.01 -1.50
C GLU A 87 -14.17 -4.62 -2.38
N THR A 88 -15.19 -5.49 -2.46
CA THR A 88 -16.48 -5.17 -3.08
C THR A 88 -17.57 -6.16 -2.63
N PRO A 89 -18.78 -5.69 -2.25
CA PRO A 89 -19.21 -4.31 -2.12
C PRO A 89 -18.66 -3.63 -0.85
N PHE A 90 -18.70 -2.29 -0.82
CA PHE A 90 -18.39 -1.55 0.41
C PHE A 90 -19.62 -1.43 1.31
N ASN A 91 -19.44 -1.68 2.60
CA ASN A 91 -20.41 -1.28 3.61
C ASN A 91 -20.12 0.15 4.11
N LEU A 92 -21.02 0.70 4.94
CA LEU A 92 -20.89 2.06 5.47
C LEU A 92 -19.63 2.25 6.34
N ILE A 93 -19.17 1.21 7.04
CA ILE A 93 -17.97 1.27 7.89
C ILE A 93 -16.73 1.46 7.01
N HIS A 94 -16.61 0.70 5.92
CA HIS A 94 -15.52 0.83 4.96
C HIS A 94 -15.46 2.26 4.41
N LEU A 95 -16.60 2.81 3.97
CA LEU A 95 -16.69 4.17 3.43
C LEU A 95 -16.32 5.25 4.46
N LYS A 96 -16.83 5.13 5.70
CA LYS A 96 -16.50 6.07 6.78
C LYS A 96 -15.02 6.06 7.12
N ASN A 97 -14.41 4.87 7.21
CA ASN A 97 -12.99 4.75 7.51
C ASN A 97 -12.12 5.27 6.37
N MET A 98 -12.46 4.98 5.12
CA MET A 98 -11.77 5.56 3.94
C MET A 98 -11.87 7.08 3.94
N ALA A 99 -13.05 7.64 4.23
CA ALA A 99 -13.25 9.08 4.30
C ALA A 99 -12.47 9.72 5.45
N ALA A 100 -12.41 9.07 6.62
CA ALA A 100 -11.63 9.55 7.76
C ALA A 100 -10.13 9.60 7.45
N LEU A 101 -9.58 8.51 6.91
CA LEU A 101 -8.17 8.45 6.51
C LEU A 101 -7.83 9.45 5.41
N SER A 102 -8.72 9.64 4.43
CA SER A 102 -8.56 10.68 3.41
C SER A 102 -8.49 12.09 4.01
N LYS A 103 -9.35 12.40 4.99
CA LYS A 103 -9.31 13.68 5.73
C LYS A 103 -8.02 13.86 6.55
N MET A 104 -7.41 12.77 6.98
CA MET A 104 -6.12 12.79 7.70
C MET A 104 -4.90 12.92 6.75
N GLY A 105 -5.12 12.95 5.44
CA GLY A 105 -4.06 13.12 4.43
C GLY A 105 -3.56 11.82 3.79
N ALA A 106 -4.17 10.67 4.09
CA ALA A 106 -3.88 9.43 3.36
C ALA A 106 -4.49 9.46 1.95
N ASN A 107 -3.77 8.90 0.98
CA ASN A 107 -4.27 8.70 -0.38
C ASN A 107 -5.01 7.37 -0.43
N ILE A 108 -6.34 7.42 -0.58
CA ILE A 108 -7.16 6.23 -0.81
C ILE A 108 -7.19 5.97 -2.32
N LEU A 109 -6.51 4.92 -2.75
CA LEU A 109 -6.34 4.53 -4.16
C LEU A 109 -6.84 3.10 -4.33
N PRO A 110 -8.17 2.85 -4.39
CA PRO A 110 -8.69 1.50 -4.50
C PRO A 110 -8.20 0.83 -5.79
N ALA A 111 -7.99 -0.49 -5.75
CA ALA A 111 -7.58 -1.28 -6.91
C ALA A 111 -8.73 -1.46 -7.93
N VAL A 112 -9.20 -0.36 -8.52
CA VAL A 112 -10.25 -0.33 -9.54
C VAL A 112 -9.62 -0.36 -10.91
N MET A 113 -9.92 -1.40 -11.69
CA MET A 113 -9.36 -1.54 -13.03
C MET A 113 -9.85 -0.42 -13.97
N THR A 114 -8.96 0.03 -14.84
CA THR A 114 -9.24 1.03 -15.87
C THR A 114 -9.37 0.39 -17.24
N PHE A 115 -10.15 1.03 -18.12
CA PHE A 115 -10.37 0.60 -19.50
C PHE A 115 -10.11 1.70 -20.54
N TYR A 116 -9.96 2.96 -20.13
CA TYR A 116 -9.82 4.08 -21.07
C TYR A 116 -8.48 4.06 -21.81
N ASN A 117 -7.47 3.39 -21.27
CA ASN A 117 -6.19 3.13 -21.91
C ASN A 117 -6.20 1.92 -22.86
N LYS A 118 -7.37 1.31 -23.10
CA LYS A 118 -7.56 0.12 -23.95
C LYS A 118 -6.57 -1.01 -23.61
N PRO A 119 -6.55 -1.50 -22.35
CA PRO A 119 -5.61 -2.52 -21.93
C PRO A 119 -5.81 -3.80 -22.75
N THR A 120 -4.72 -4.44 -23.13
CA THR A 120 -4.69 -5.69 -23.91
C THR A 120 -4.39 -6.91 -23.05
N SER A 121 -3.95 -6.68 -21.81
CA SER A 121 -3.61 -7.72 -20.85
C SER A 121 -4.06 -7.35 -19.43
N ILE A 122 -4.10 -8.34 -18.53
CA ILE A 122 -4.27 -8.11 -17.08
C ILE A 122 -3.10 -7.26 -16.55
N ASP A 123 -1.89 -7.50 -17.07
CA ASP A 123 -0.69 -6.75 -16.68
C ASP A 123 -0.81 -5.26 -17.00
N ASP A 124 -1.44 -4.87 -18.10
CA ASP A 124 -1.71 -3.45 -18.42
C ASP A 124 -2.58 -2.79 -17.35
N MET A 125 -3.57 -3.53 -16.81
CA MET A 125 -4.43 -3.03 -15.73
C MET A 125 -3.69 -2.95 -14.39
N ILE A 126 -2.85 -3.95 -14.09
CA ILE A 126 -1.99 -3.94 -12.88
C ILE A 126 -0.99 -2.78 -12.95
N ASN A 127 -0.29 -2.64 -14.08
CA ASN A 127 0.69 -1.59 -14.33
C ASN A 127 0.08 -0.20 -14.22
N PHE A 128 -1.18 -0.03 -14.62
CA PHE A 128 -1.89 1.22 -14.39
C PHE A 128 -2.01 1.54 -12.89
N ILE A 129 -2.48 0.61 -12.05
CA ILE A 129 -2.60 0.83 -10.60
C ILE A 129 -1.23 1.09 -9.97
N VAL A 130 -0.21 0.27 -10.30
CA VAL A 130 1.15 0.44 -9.81
C VAL A 130 1.71 1.80 -10.23
N GLY A 131 1.54 2.20 -11.49
CA GLY A 131 1.99 3.50 -11.98
C GLY A 131 1.31 4.67 -11.27
N ARG A 132 0.01 4.56 -10.96
CA ARG A 132 -0.69 5.57 -10.15
C ARG A 132 -0.16 5.66 -8.72
N VAL A 133 0.23 4.54 -8.10
CA VAL A 133 0.90 4.53 -6.79
C VAL A 133 2.25 5.24 -6.88
N LEU A 134 3.07 4.92 -7.89
CA LEU A 134 4.37 5.55 -8.13
C LEU A 134 4.23 7.07 -8.38
N ASP A 135 3.24 7.49 -9.15
CA ASP A 135 2.93 8.91 -9.37
C ASP A 135 2.64 9.65 -8.05
N VAL A 136 1.86 9.07 -7.13
CA VAL A 136 1.60 9.68 -5.82
C VAL A 136 2.86 9.72 -4.96
N LEU A 137 3.71 8.69 -5.03
CA LEU A 137 5.03 8.70 -4.39
C LEU A 137 5.96 9.76 -5.00
N GLY A 138 5.71 10.24 -6.21
CA GLY A 138 6.59 11.15 -6.94
C GLY A 138 7.75 10.44 -7.63
N ILE A 139 7.57 9.15 -7.95
CA ILE A 139 8.54 8.33 -8.66
C ILE A 139 8.15 8.28 -10.13
N GLU A 140 9.01 8.81 -11.00
CA GLU A 140 8.81 8.76 -12.44
C GLU A 140 8.73 7.31 -12.94
N ASN A 141 7.76 7.04 -13.80
CA ASN A 141 7.50 5.71 -14.35
C ASN A 141 6.83 5.82 -15.72
N ASN A 142 6.93 4.74 -16.50
CA ASN A 142 6.35 4.58 -17.83
C ASN A 142 5.43 3.35 -17.91
N LEU A 143 4.82 2.96 -16.78
CA LEU A 143 4.00 1.74 -16.67
C LEU A 143 2.65 1.86 -17.40
N PHE A 144 2.19 3.08 -17.67
CA PHE A 144 0.97 3.34 -18.42
C PHE A 144 1.10 4.63 -19.23
N ASN A 145 0.28 4.74 -20.28
CA ASN A 145 0.22 5.96 -21.08
C ASN A 145 -0.45 7.08 -20.28
N ARG A 146 0.25 8.21 -20.11
CA ARG A 146 -0.34 9.42 -19.55
C ARG A 146 -1.38 9.99 -20.51
N TRP A 147 -2.46 10.51 -19.96
CA TRP A 147 -3.48 11.20 -20.75
C TRP A 147 -2.90 12.52 -21.29
N ILE A 148 -3.13 12.80 -22.57
CA ILE A 148 -2.74 14.04 -23.28
C ILE A 148 -4.01 14.76 -23.71
#